data_AF-A0A6J0YSG7-F1
#
_entry.id   AF-A0A6J0YSG7-F1
#
_cell.length_a   1.000
_cell.length_b   1.000
_cell.length_c   1.000
_cell.angle_alpha   90.00
_cell.angle_beta   90.00
_cell.angle_gamma   90.00
#
_symmetry.space_group_name_H-M   'P 1'
#
loop_
_entity.id
_entity.type
_entity.pdbx_description
1 polymer ?
#
loop_
_entity_poly.entity_id
_entity_poly.type
_entity_poly.pdbx_seq_one_letter_code
_entity_poly.pdbx_strand_id
1 'polypeptide(L)'
;MENEVFTPLLEQFMTSPLVTWVKTFGPLAAGNGTNLDEYVALVDGVFLNQVMLQINPKSESQRVNKKVNNDASLRIHNLSILVRQIKFYYQETLQQLVMMSLPNVLIIGKNPFSEQGTEEVKKLLLLLLGCAVQCQKKEEFIERIQGLDFDTKAAVAAHIQEVTHNQENVFDLQWMEVTDMSQEEIEPLLKNMVLHLKRLIDERDEHSETIVELSEERDGLHFLPHASSSAQSPCGSPGMKRTESRQHLSVELADAKAKIRRLRQEL
;
A
#
# COMPACT_ATOMS: atom_id res chain seq x y z
N MET A 1 -24.50 9.50 1.45
CA MET A 1 -23.15 9.76 1.99
C MET A 1 -23.31 9.68 3.48
N GLU A 2 -22.94 8.54 4.05
CA GLU A 2 -22.81 8.43 5.50
C GLU A 2 -21.75 9.45 5.92
N ASN A 3 -22.06 10.27 6.92
CA ASN A 3 -21.10 11.17 7.52
C ASN A 3 -20.05 10.29 8.21
N GLU A 4 -18.99 9.92 7.49
CA GLU A 4 -17.81 9.31 8.08
C GLU A 4 -17.24 10.31 9.08
N VAL A 5 -17.51 10.08 10.36
CA VAL A 5 -16.97 10.87 11.46
C VAL A 5 -15.46 10.71 11.40
N PHE A 6 -14.74 11.82 11.21
CA PHE A 6 -13.28 11.83 11.25
C PHE A 6 -12.85 11.29 12.62
N THR A 7 -12.15 10.16 12.61
CA THR A 7 -11.91 9.40 13.84
C THR A 7 -10.83 10.07 14.69
N PRO A 8 -10.85 9.90 16.03
CA PRO A 8 -9.77 10.40 16.89
C PRO A 8 -8.38 9.89 16.48
N LEU A 9 -8.32 8.68 15.91
CA LEU A 9 -7.09 8.11 15.36
C LEU A 9 -6.57 8.94 14.17
N LEU A 10 -7.45 9.35 13.26
CA LEU A 10 -7.08 10.19 12.12
C LEU A 10 -6.69 11.60 12.59
N GLU A 11 -7.36 12.15 13.60
CA GLU A 11 -6.94 13.42 14.22
C GLU A 11 -5.53 13.34 14.79
N GLN A 12 -5.23 12.29 15.55
CA GLN A 12 -3.89 12.04 16.06
C GLN A 12 -2.88 11.88 14.92
N PHE A 13 -3.21 11.13 13.88
CA PHE A 13 -2.36 10.96 12.71
C PHE A 13 -2.07 12.30 12.00
N MET A 14 -3.06 13.19 11.88
CA MET A 14 -2.88 14.50 11.25
C MET A 14 -1.98 15.46 12.05
N THR A 15 -1.77 15.18 13.34
CA THR A 15 -0.80 15.86 14.21
C THR A 15 0.55 15.13 14.31
N SER A 16 0.72 14.02 13.60
CA SER A 16 1.95 13.23 13.67
C SER A 16 3.16 14.00 13.12
N PRO A 17 4.39 13.62 13.53
CA PRO A 17 5.60 14.26 13.03
C PRO A 17 5.77 14.19 11.50
N LEU A 18 5.39 13.07 10.88
CA LEU A 18 5.46 12.89 9.43
C LEU A 18 4.48 13.79 8.68
N VAL A 19 3.24 13.95 9.19
CA VAL A 19 2.26 14.85 8.58
C VAL A 19 2.69 16.32 8.77
N THR A 20 3.19 16.66 9.95
CA THR A 20 3.70 18.01 10.24
C THR A 20 4.89 18.36 9.34
N TRP A 21 5.80 17.41 9.11
CA TRP A 21 6.91 17.56 8.17
C TRP A 21 6.42 17.76 6.73
N VAL A 22 5.52 16.91 6.23
CA VAL A 22 5.13 16.97 4.81
C VAL A 22 4.36 18.27 4.50
N LYS A 23 3.65 18.84 5.47
CA LYS A 23 3.00 20.16 5.38
C LYS A 23 3.98 21.31 5.16
N THR A 24 5.28 21.13 5.43
CA THR A 24 6.31 22.16 5.14
C THR A 24 6.54 22.39 3.64
N PHE A 25 6.07 21.49 2.77
CA PHE A 25 6.15 21.64 1.31
C PHE A 25 5.05 22.55 0.74
N GLY A 26 4.03 22.87 1.52
CA GLY A 26 2.91 23.71 1.11
C GLY A 26 1.59 23.30 1.77
N PRO A 27 0.54 24.14 1.65
CA PRO A 27 -0.76 23.84 2.22
C PRO A 27 -1.41 22.64 1.52
N LEU A 28 -1.96 21.72 2.32
CA LEU A 28 -2.70 20.55 1.84
C LEU A 28 -4.10 20.91 1.33
N ALA A 29 -4.73 21.91 1.94
CA ALA A 29 -6.05 22.41 1.57
C ALA A 29 -6.01 23.93 1.35
N ALA A 30 -6.88 24.42 0.48
CA ALA A 30 -6.98 25.86 0.22
C ALA A 30 -7.73 26.59 1.35
N GLY A 31 -7.09 27.58 1.99
CA GLY A 31 -7.72 28.41 3.01
C GLY A 31 -7.89 27.69 4.36
N ASN A 32 -9.06 27.85 5.00
CA ASN A 32 -9.43 27.22 6.28
C ASN A 32 -9.97 25.80 6.07
N GLY A 33 -9.21 24.93 5.40
CA GLY A 33 -9.59 23.52 5.21
C GLY A 33 -9.69 22.78 6.56
N THR A 34 -10.59 21.80 6.63
CA THR A 34 -10.70 20.92 7.80
C THR A 34 -9.59 19.87 7.81
N ASN A 35 -9.34 19.23 8.95
CA ASN A 35 -8.43 18.08 9.03
C ASN A 35 -8.80 16.96 8.04
N LEU A 36 -10.11 16.79 7.78
CA LEU A 36 -10.60 15.85 6.79
C LEU A 36 -10.17 16.25 5.36
N ASP A 37 -10.28 17.53 5.00
CA ASP A 37 -9.86 18.02 3.68
C ASP A 37 -8.36 17.82 3.48
N GLU A 38 -7.56 18.13 4.51
CA GLU A 38 -6.11 17.91 4.47
C GLU A 38 -5.76 16.43 4.37
N TYR A 39 -6.44 15.55 5.11
CA TYR A 39 -6.23 14.11 5.02
C TYR A 39 -6.60 13.57 3.64
N VAL A 40 -7.72 14.01 3.06
CA VAL A 40 -8.12 13.64 1.69
C VAL A 40 -7.06 14.06 0.67
N ALA A 41 -6.48 15.25 0.81
CA ALA A 41 -5.39 15.73 -0.05
C ALA A 41 -4.08 14.94 0.10
N LEU A 42 -3.82 14.33 1.27
CA LEU A 42 -2.70 13.40 1.44
C LEU A 42 -2.96 12.10 0.69
N VAL A 43 -4.14 11.50 0.88
CA VAL A 43 -4.41 10.16 0.36
C VAL A 43 -4.75 10.13 -1.12
N ASP A 44 -5.21 11.23 -1.73
CA ASP A 44 -5.54 11.30 -3.16
C ASP A 44 -4.31 11.19 -4.10
N GLY A 45 -3.11 11.33 -3.52
CA GLY A 45 -1.82 11.19 -4.18
C GLY A 45 -1.39 12.42 -5.00
N VAL A 46 -2.20 13.48 -5.12
CA VAL A 46 -1.84 14.66 -5.92
C VAL A 46 -0.72 15.44 -5.25
N PHE A 47 -0.92 15.82 -3.99
CA PHE A 47 0.06 16.59 -3.23
C PHE A 47 1.37 15.84 -3.08
N LEU A 48 1.33 14.56 -2.74
CA LEU A 48 2.53 13.77 -2.49
C LEU A 48 3.36 13.50 -3.75
N ASN A 49 2.72 13.37 -4.92
CA ASN A 49 3.45 13.36 -6.19
C ASN A 49 4.13 14.72 -6.48
N GLN A 50 3.50 15.84 -6.12
CA GLN A 50 4.13 17.15 -6.24
C GLN A 50 5.35 17.29 -5.31
N VAL A 51 5.26 16.77 -4.09
CA VAL A 51 6.41 16.69 -3.16
C VAL A 51 7.53 15.86 -3.77
N MET A 52 7.23 14.67 -4.33
CA MET A 52 8.23 13.83 -4.99
C MET A 52 8.90 14.54 -6.18
N LEU A 53 8.14 15.34 -6.95
CA LEU A 53 8.69 16.14 -8.04
C LEU A 53 9.64 17.25 -7.55
N GLN A 54 9.38 17.85 -6.37
CA GLN A 54 10.31 18.81 -5.77
C GLN A 54 11.61 18.12 -5.31
N ILE A 55 11.50 16.90 -4.77
CA ILE A 55 12.63 16.08 -4.29
C ILE A 55 13.49 15.59 -5.48
N ASN A 56 12.85 15.09 -6.54
CA ASN A 56 13.51 14.60 -7.73
C ASN A 56 12.96 15.23 -9.03
N PRO A 57 13.39 16.47 -9.36
CA PRO A 57 12.91 17.18 -10.55
C PRO A 57 13.28 16.50 -11.89
N LYS A 58 14.25 15.58 -11.86
CA LYS A 58 14.73 14.85 -13.05
C LYS A 58 13.86 13.63 -13.39
N SER A 59 12.93 13.24 -12.52
CA SER A 59 12.03 12.13 -12.77
C SER A 59 11.12 12.42 -13.97
N GLU A 60 10.92 11.43 -14.84
CA GLU A 60 9.91 11.52 -15.89
C GLU A 60 8.54 11.79 -15.23
N SER A 61 7.96 12.94 -15.56
CA SER A 61 6.69 13.37 -14.97
C SER A 61 5.55 12.52 -15.54
N GLN A 62 5.20 11.45 -14.83
CA GLN A 62 3.97 10.71 -15.11
C GLN A 62 2.75 11.57 -14.78
N ARG A 63 1.71 11.48 -15.60
CA ARG A 63 0.56 12.37 -15.51
C ARG A 63 -0.37 11.96 -14.37
N VAL A 64 -0.36 12.73 -13.29
CA VAL A 64 -1.25 12.57 -12.14
C VAL A 64 -2.64 13.14 -12.42
N ASN A 65 -3.69 12.47 -11.92
CA ASN A 65 -5.07 12.96 -12.00
C ASN A 65 -5.32 14.02 -10.94
N LYS A 66 -5.50 15.28 -11.35
CA LYS A 66 -5.72 16.42 -10.43
C LYS A 66 -7.12 16.51 -9.84
N LYS A 67 -8.11 15.86 -10.48
CA LYS A 67 -9.52 15.88 -10.05
C LYS A 67 -9.94 14.48 -9.63
N VAL A 68 -9.42 14.04 -8.48
CA VAL A 68 -9.66 12.68 -7.97
C VAL A 68 -11.11 12.51 -7.51
N ASN A 69 -11.71 13.55 -6.91
CA ASN A 69 -13.10 13.54 -6.42
C ASN A 69 -13.44 12.31 -5.56
N ASN A 70 -12.49 11.90 -4.70
CA ASN A 70 -12.58 10.71 -3.84
C ASN A 70 -12.72 9.36 -4.61
N ASP A 71 -12.49 9.33 -5.93
CA ASP A 71 -12.52 8.11 -6.73
C ASP A 71 -11.35 7.17 -6.36
N ALA A 72 -11.68 5.95 -5.97
CA ALA A 72 -10.70 4.95 -5.54
C ALA A 72 -9.71 4.59 -6.65
N SER A 73 -10.16 4.45 -7.90
CA SER A 73 -9.29 4.05 -9.03
C SER A 73 -8.30 5.15 -9.37
N LEU A 74 -8.75 6.41 -9.39
CA LEU A 74 -7.89 7.56 -9.63
C LEU A 74 -6.85 7.75 -8.51
N ARG A 75 -7.27 7.54 -7.25
CA ARG A 75 -6.37 7.55 -6.10
C ARG A 75 -5.31 6.44 -6.20
N ILE A 76 -5.72 5.20 -6.48
CA ILE A 76 -4.81 4.05 -6.65
C ILE A 76 -3.81 4.35 -7.75
N HIS A 77 -4.25 4.92 -8.87
CA HIS A 77 -3.39 5.29 -9.99
C HIS A 77 -2.34 6.32 -9.56
N ASN A 78 -2.75 7.42 -8.93
CA ASN A 78 -1.85 8.47 -8.46
C ASN A 78 -0.83 7.92 -7.44
N LEU A 79 -1.27 7.12 -6.48
CA LEU A 79 -0.39 6.52 -5.46
C LEU A 79 0.56 5.48 -6.07
N SER A 80 0.12 4.74 -7.09
CA SER A 80 0.97 3.78 -7.80
C SER A 80 2.13 4.46 -8.53
N ILE A 81 1.88 5.63 -9.14
CA ILE A 81 2.94 6.48 -9.71
C ILE A 81 3.94 6.84 -8.60
N LEU A 82 3.44 7.33 -7.47
CA LEU A 82 4.29 7.79 -6.38
C LEU A 82 5.15 6.67 -5.79
N VAL A 83 4.55 5.52 -5.45
CA VAL A 83 5.28 4.36 -4.91
C VAL A 83 6.34 3.88 -5.91
N ARG A 84 6.03 3.88 -7.21
CA ARG A 84 7.01 3.54 -8.25
C ARG A 84 8.17 4.53 -8.30
N GLN A 85 7.89 5.84 -8.23
CA GLN A 85 8.92 6.87 -8.21
C GLN A 85 9.80 6.79 -6.98
N ILE A 86 9.22 6.58 -5.80
CA ILE A 86 9.95 6.39 -4.54
C ILE A 86 10.87 5.17 -4.65
N LYS A 87 10.32 4.00 -5.04
CA LYS A 87 11.11 2.76 -5.20
C LYS A 87 12.27 2.96 -6.17
N PHE A 88 11.99 3.56 -7.33
CA PHE A 88 13.00 3.84 -8.34
C PHE A 88 14.07 4.79 -7.81
N TYR A 89 13.70 5.80 -7.02
CA TYR A 89 14.64 6.75 -6.46
C TYR A 89 15.62 6.09 -5.48
N TYR A 90 15.11 5.31 -4.53
CA TYR A 90 15.94 4.53 -3.62
C TYR A 90 16.91 3.62 -4.39
N GLN A 91 16.39 2.84 -5.33
CA GLN A 91 17.19 1.84 -6.03
C GLN A 91 18.22 2.46 -6.98
N GLU A 92 17.78 3.36 -7.87
CA GLU A 92 18.62 3.83 -8.96
C GLU A 92 19.43 5.08 -8.61
N THR A 93 18.89 5.95 -7.74
CA THR A 93 19.58 7.20 -7.35
C THR A 93 20.37 7.04 -6.07
N LEU A 94 19.79 6.43 -5.04
CA LEU A 94 20.45 6.26 -3.74
C LEU A 94 21.28 4.98 -3.66
N GLN A 95 21.12 4.05 -4.61
CA GLN A 95 21.74 2.71 -4.55
C GLN A 95 21.36 1.98 -3.26
N GLN A 96 20.08 2.05 -2.89
CA GLN A 96 19.51 1.46 -1.69
C GLN A 96 18.29 0.59 -2.03
N LEU A 97 18.14 -0.54 -1.36
CA LEU A 97 16.95 -1.39 -1.43
C LEU A 97 16.00 -1.07 -0.28
N VAL A 98 14.73 -0.83 -0.59
CA VAL A 98 13.68 -0.73 0.42
C VAL A 98 13.31 -2.16 0.87
N MET A 99 13.73 -2.52 2.08
CA MET A 99 13.57 -3.85 2.68
C MET A 99 12.24 -4.01 3.42
N MET A 100 11.70 -2.90 3.95
CA MET A 100 10.35 -2.88 4.48
C MET A 100 9.31 -3.09 3.37
N SER A 101 8.10 -3.52 3.73
CA SER A 101 6.99 -3.60 2.77
C SER A 101 6.71 -2.22 2.16
N LEU A 102 6.66 -2.14 0.83
CA LEU A 102 6.21 -0.92 0.14
C LEU A 102 4.75 -0.58 0.50
N PRO A 103 4.36 0.71 0.45
CA PRO A 103 2.99 1.12 0.75
C PRO A 103 1.97 0.41 -0.16
N ASN A 104 0.97 -0.23 0.44
CA ASN A 104 -0.08 -0.91 -0.29
C ASN A 104 -1.14 0.09 -0.77
N VAL A 105 -0.99 0.53 -2.01
CA VAL A 105 -1.86 1.51 -2.67
C VAL A 105 -3.32 1.06 -2.79
N LEU A 106 -3.60 -0.25 -2.76
CA LEU A 106 -4.97 -0.77 -2.82
C LEU A 106 -5.71 -0.53 -1.50
N ILE A 107 -5.02 -0.68 -0.37
CA ILE A 107 -5.58 -0.41 0.96
C ILE A 107 -5.90 1.09 1.08
N ILE A 108 -4.95 1.97 0.78
CA ILE A 108 -5.16 3.43 0.81
C ILE A 108 -6.27 3.83 -0.17
N GLY A 109 -6.25 3.25 -1.38
CA GLY A 109 -7.20 3.55 -2.44
C GLY A 109 -8.65 3.21 -2.12
N LYS A 110 -8.88 2.02 -1.56
CA LYS A 110 -10.23 1.50 -1.26
C LYS A 110 -10.74 1.90 0.11
N ASN A 111 -9.87 1.91 1.13
CA ASN A 111 -10.23 2.14 2.54
C ASN A 111 -9.33 3.19 3.19
N PRO A 112 -9.28 4.43 2.64
CA PRO A 112 -8.36 5.48 3.08
C PRO A 112 -8.52 5.87 4.56
N PHE A 113 -9.72 5.76 5.12
CA PHE A 113 -10.02 6.16 6.50
C PHE A 113 -9.88 5.02 7.52
N SER A 114 -9.47 3.83 7.07
CA SER A 114 -9.20 2.71 7.97
C SER A 114 -7.85 2.87 8.70
N GLU A 115 -7.70 2.19 9.83
CA GLU A 115 -6.42 2.10 10.55
C GLU A 115 -5.31 1.57 9.63
N GLN A 116 -5.58 0.50 8.89
CA GLN A 116 -4.65 -0.05 7.91
C GLN A 116 -4.30 0.97 6.82
N GLY A 117 -5.29 1.69 6.28
CA GLY A 117 -5.06 2.76 5.30
C GLY A 117 -4.14 3.85 5.85
N THR A 118 -4.33 4.23 7.11
CA THR A 118 -3.51 5.22 7.80
C THR A 118 -2.06 4.75 7.97
N GLU A 119 -1.86 3.49 8.35
CA GLU A 119 -0.51 2.89 8.46
C GLU A 119 0.19 2.80 7.10
N GLU A 120 -0.53 2.50 6.01
CA GLU A 120 0.05 2.50 4.67
C GLU A 120 0.43 3.93 4.21
N VAL A 121 -0.35 4.96 4.57
CA VAL A 121 0.01 6.36 4.32
C VAL A 121 1.24 6.76 5.14
N LYS A 122 1.35 6.31 6.39
CA LYS A 122 2.52 6.53 7.23
C LYS A 122 3.80 5.97 6.58
N LYS A 123 3.77 4.73 6.07
CA LYS A 123 4.90 4.13 5.32
C LYS A 123 5.28 4.99 4.11
N LEU A 124 4.28 5.52 3.41
CA LEU A 124 4.50 6.36 2.23
C LEU A 124 5.16 7.70 2.58
N LEU A 125 4.72 8.37 3.65
CA LEU A 125 5.35 9.59 4.15
C LEU A 125 6.77 9.33 4.67
N LEU A 126 6.98 8.21 5.36
CA LEU A 126 8.27 7.79 5.91
C LEU A 126 9.31 7.58 4.79
N LEU A 127 8.96 6.85 3.72
CA LEU A 127 9.85 6.68 2.56
C LEU A 127 10.08 7.98 1.79
N LEU A 128 9.07 8.86 1.71
CA LEU A 128 9.22 10.16 1.06
C LEU A 128 10.17 11.09 1.84
N LEU A 129 10.15 11.03 3.18
CA LEU A 129 11.11 11.70 4.05
C LEU A 129 12.53 11.20 3.77
N GLY A 130 12.72 9.88 3.69
CA GLY A 130 14.02 9.30 3.37
C GLY A 130 14.54 9.70 1.98
N CYS A 131 13.66 9.87 0.99
CA CYS A 131 14.03 10.48 -0.30
C CYS A 131 14.48 11.93 -0.12
N ALA A 132 13.72 12.75 0.60
CA ALA A 132 13.99 14.18 0.78
C ALA A 132 15.35 14.44 1.46
N VAL A 133 15.65 13.73 2.55
CA VAL A 133 16.88 13.97 3.33
C VAL A 133 18.14 13.41 2.69
N GLN A 134 18.01 12.61 1.64
CA GLN A 134 19.12 12.03 0.88
C GLN A 134 19.24 12.60 -0.54
N CYS A 135 18.37 13.54 -0.95
CA CYS A 135 18.39 14.10 -2.30
C CYS A 135 19.45 15.19 -2.52
N GLN A 136 19.57 15.65 -3.77
CA GLN A 136 20.50 16.73 -4.16
C GLN A 136 20.21 18.08 -3.48
N LYS A 137 18.98 18.30 -3.02
CA LYS A 137 18.54 19.50 -2.31
C LYS A 137 18.28 19.22 -0.82
N LYS A 138 18.91 18.19 -0.25
CA LYS A 138 18.64 17.76 1.13
C LYS A 138 18.80 18.90 2.13
N GLU A 139 19.76 19.81 1.93
CA GLU A 139 20.00 20.95 2.82
C GLU A 139 18.75 21.85 2.96
N GLU A 140 18.03 22.10 1.86
CA GLU A 140 16.77 22.86 1.85
C GLU A 140 15.68 22.16 2.69
N PHE A 141 15.57 20.84 2.57
CA PHE A 141 14.56 20.06 3.29
C PHE A 141 14.94 19.86 4.77
N ILE A 142 16.23 19.75 5.08
CA ILE A 142 16.73 19.72 6.46
C ILE A 142 16.49 21.06 7.14
N GLU A 143 16.67 22.20 6.45
CA GLU A 143 16.35 23.52 7.00
C GLU A 143 14.85 23.65 7.36
N ARG A 144 13.95 23.11 6.52
CA ARG A 144 12.51 23.03 6.85
C ARG A 144 12.24 22.23 8.12
N ILE A 145 12.92 21.09 8.29
CA ILE A 145 12.83 20.27 9.51
C ILE A 145 13.37 21.04 10.72
N GLN A 146 14.44 21.81 10.55
CA GLN A 146 14.99 22.67 11.60
C GLN A 146 14.04 23.79 12.02
N GLY A 147 13.12 24.22 11.15
CA GLY A 147 12.06 25.17 11.47
C GLY A 147 10.90 24.62 12.31
N LEU A 148 10.82 23.30 12.49
CA LEU A 148 9.80 22.66 13.33
C LEU A 148 10.09 22.86 14.83
N ASP A 149 9.05 22.70 15.66
CA ASP A 149 9.20 22.68 17.11
C ASP A 149 10.13 21.54 17.58
N PHE A 150 10.63 21.67 18.81
CA PHE A 150 11.68 20.80 19.33
C PHE A 150 11.26 19.31 19.34
N ASP A 151 10.05 19.00 19.81
CA ASP A 151 9.58 17.63 19.96
C ASP A 151 9.29 16.99 18.60
N THR A 152 8.65 17.73 17.70
CA THR A 152 8.41 17.28 16.32
C THR A 152 9.72 17.01 15.59
N LYS A 153 10.71 17.90 15.74
CA LYS A 153 12.03 17.74 15.12
C LYS A 153 12.76 16.49 15.61
N ALA A 154 12.74 16.24 16.92
CA ALA A 154 13.33 15.04 17.50
C ALA A 154 12.66 13.76 16.97
N ALA A 155 11.33 13.77 16.85
CA ALA A 155 10.59 12.64 16.31
C ALA A 155 10.82 12.43 14.79
N VAL A 156 10.90 13.51 14.00
CA VAL A 156 11.29 13.42 12.58
C VAL A 156 12.72 12.88 12.44
N ALA A 157 13.65 13.28 13.32
CA ALA A 157 15.01 12.74 13.32
C ALA A 157 15.05 11.23 13.59
N ALA A 158 14.17 10.72 14.47
CA ALA A 158 14.01 9.28 14.68
C ALA A 158 13.51 8.57 13.41
N HIS A 159 12.54 9.16 12.69
CA HIS A 159 12.09 8.63 11.41
C HIS A 159 13.15 8.70 10.31
N ILE A 160 14.02 9.72 10.30
CA ILE A 160 15.17 9.76 9.40
C ILE A 160 16.09 8.57 9.67
N GLN A 161 16.45 8.33 10.94
CA GLN A 161 17.27 7.19 11.33
C GLN A 161 16.63 5.87 10.88
N GLU A 162 15.32 5.74 11.05
CA GLU A 162 14.52 4.58 10.65
C GLU A 162 14.60 4.26 9.13
N VAL A 163 14.77 5.25 8.25
CA VAL A 163 14.86 5.04 6.79
C VAL A 163 16.22 5.31 6.16
N THR A 164 17.24 5.54 6.98
CA THR A 164 18.61 5.81 6.49
C THR A 164 19.68 4.95 7.17
N HIS A 165 19.47 4.54 8.42
CA HIS A 165 20.44 3.77 9.19
C HIS A 165 19.91 2.39 9.62
N ASN A 166 18.59 2.17 9.62
CA ASN A 166 18.01 0.87 9.94
C ASN A 166 17.97 -0.06 8.70
N GLN A 167 18.87 -1.04 8.69
CA GLN A 167 19.01 -2.02 7.60
C GLN A 167 17.79 -2.94 7.43
N GLU A 168 16.95 -3.09 8.47
CA GLU A 168 15.68 -3.84 8.35
C GLU A 168 14.68 -3.13 7.42
N ASN A 169 14.81 -1.81 7.29
CA ASN A 169 13.92 -0.98 6.46
C ASN A 169 14.56 -0.59 5.13
N VAL A 170 15.85 -0.23 5.13
CA VAL A 170 16.58 0.21 3.93
C VAL A 170 18.00 -0.36 3.95
N PHE A 171 18.36 -1.10 2.93
CA PHE A 171 19.69 -1.70 2.77
C PHE A 171 20.50 -0.94 1.73
N ASP A 172 21.67 -0.44 2.10
CA ASP A 172 22.56 0.27 1.19
C ASP A 172 23.43 -0.72 0.39
N LEU A 173 23.35 -0.65 -0.94
CA LEU A 173 24.05 -1.58 -1.83
C LEU A 173 25.56 -1.34 -1.85
N GLN A 174 26.03 -0.16 -1.43
CA GLN A 174 27.47 0.12 -1.34
C GLN A 174 28.17 -0.79 -0.30
N TRP A 175 27.40 -1.38 0.63
CA TRP A 175 27.93 -2.40 1.55
C TRP A 175 28.48 -3.63 0.82
N MET A 176 28.01 -3.92 -0.40
CA MET A 176 28.54 -5.03 -1.19
C MET A 176 29.97 -4.78 -1.72
N GLU A 177 30.42 -3.53 -1.71
CA GLU A 177 31.75 -3.13 -2.19
C GLU A 177 32.80 -3.05 -1.06
N VAL A 178 32.36 -3.17 0.20
CA VAL A 178 33.25 -3.07 1.37
C VAL A 178 34.04 -4.37 1.55
N THR A 179 35.36 -4.31 1.36
CA THR A 179 36.24 -5.49 1.42
C THR A 179 36.73 -5.82 2.84
N ASP A 180 36.72 -4.86 3.76
CA ASP A 180 37.24 -5.00 5.13
C ASP A 180 36.14 -4.77 6.17
N MET A 181 35.13 -5.63 6.19
CA MET A 181 34.13 -5.63 7.26
C MET A 181 34.63 -6.43 8.47
N SER A 182 34.44 -5.90 9.68
CA SER A 182 34.76 -6.66 10.89
C SER A 182 33.76 -7.80 11.09
N GLN A 183 34.20 -8.87 11.76
CA GLN A 183 33.33 -10.03 12.03
C GLN A 183 32.10 -9.64 12.88
N GLU A 184 32.24 -8.62 13.74
CA GLU A 184 31.18 -8.08 14.59
C GLU A 184 30.09 -7.34 13.80
N GLU A 185 30.41 -6.83 12.60
CA GLU A 185 29.44 -6.17 11.70
C GLU A 185 28.80 -7.17 10.73
N ILE A 186 29.55 -8.20 10.31
CA ILE A 186 29.07 -9.20 9.35
C ILE A 186 28.02 -10.11 9.98
N GLU A 187 28.20 -10.55 11.23
CA GLU A 187 27.29 -11.50 11.88
C GLU A 187 25.82 -10.98 11.99
N PRO A 188 25.55 -9.77 12.51
CA PRO A 188 24.19 -9.23 12.55
C PRO A 188 23.64 -9.00 11.14
N LEU A 189 24.46 -8.57 10.18
CA LEU A 189 24.07 -8.40 8.78
C LEU A 189 23.59 -9.73 8.17
N LEU A 190 24.40 -10.79 8.29
CA LEU A 190 24.05 -12.12 7.79
C LEU A 190 22.77 -12.64 8.44
N LYS A 191 22.61 -12.45 9.75
CA LYS A 191 21.39 -12.84 10.48
C LYS A 191 20.16 -12.12 9.92
N ASN A 192 20.26 -10.80 9.69
CA ASN A 192 19.19 -10.01 9.11
C ASN A 192 18.87 -10.46 7.68
N MET A 193 19.89 -10.71 6.85
CA MET A 193 19.71 -11.23 5.50
C MET A 193 19.01 -12.59 5.48
N VAL A 194 19.35 -13.50 6.40
CA VAL A 194 18.66 -14.80 6.53
C VAL A 194 17.19 -14.61 6.91
N LEU A 195 16.87 -13.68 7.83
CA LEU A 195 15.50 -13.35 8.18
C LEU A 195 14.71 -12.79 6.98
N HIS A 196 15.32 -11.90 6.20
CA HIS A 196 14.71 -11.38 4.97
C HIS A 196 14.52 -12.46 3.92
N LEU A 197 15.50 -13.35 3.71
CA LEU A 197 15.36 -14.48 2.78
C LEU A 197 14.23 -15.41 3.19
N LYS A 198 14.11 -15.72 4.48
CA LYS A 198 13.00 -16.52 4.99
C LYS A 198 11.66 -15.85 4.71
N ARG A 199 11.53 -14.56 5.02
CA ARG A 199 10.34 -13.79 4.73
C ARG A 199 10.00 -13.77 3.23
N LEU A 200 10.98 -13.59 2.36
CA LEU A 200 10.78 -13.63 0.91
C LEU A 200 10.30 -14.98 0.41
N ILE A 201 10.77 -16.08 1.01
CA ILE A 201 10.29 -17.43 0.70
C ILE A 201 8.83 -17.58 1.14
N ASP A 202 8.51 -17.17 2.36
CA ASP A 202 7.14 -17.22 2.90
C ASP A 202 6.17 -16.39 2.04
N GLU A 203 6.52 -15.14 1.71
CA GLU A 203 5.72 -14.25 0.85
C GLU A 203 5.56 -14.80 -0.57
N ARG A 204 6.61 -15.39 -1.15
CA ARG A 204 6.54 -16.03 -2.48
C ARG A 204 5.53 -17.19 -2.48
N ASP A 205 5.57 -18.03 -1.46
CA ASP A 205 4.71 -19.21 -1.38
C ASP A 205 3.26 -18.79 -1.14
N GLU A 206 3.00 -17.85 -0.22
CA GLU A 206 1.68 -17.26 0.02
C GLU A 206 1.09 -16.60 -1.24
N HIS A 207 1.89 -15.81 -1.97
CA HIS A 207 1.43 -15.18 -3.21
C HIS A 207 1.19 -16.19 -4.33
N SER A 208 1.98 -17.27 -4.38
CA SER A 208 1.77 -18.34 -5.36
C SER A 208 0.43 -19.06 -5.10
N GLU A 209 0.10 -19.32 -3.84
CA GLU A 209 -1.20 -19.87 -3.44
C GLU A 209 -2.34 -18.89 -3.78
N THR A 210 -2.20 -17.62 -3.43
CA THR A 210 -3.19 -16.58 -3.75
C THR A 210 -3.45 -16.46 -5.26
N ILE A 211 -2.40 -16.56 -6.09
CA ILE A 211 -2.53 -16.52 -7.55
C ILE A 211 -3.33 -17.72 -8.07
N VAL A 212 -3.13 -18.91 -7.48
CA VAL A 212 -3.90 -20.11 -7.84
C VAL A 212 -5.37 -19.91 -7.47
N GLU A 213 -5.67 -19.48 -6.24
CA GLU A 213 -7.04 -19.23 -5.78
C GLU A 213 -7.77 -18.22 -6.67
N LEU A 214 -7.15 -17.06 -6.93
CA LEU A 214 -7.73 -16.03 -7.80
C LEU A 214 -7.92 -16.51 -9.25
N SER A 215 -7.04 -17.39 -9.75
CA SER A 215 -7.16 -17.98 -11.08
C SER A 215 -8.34 -18.96 -11.16
N GLU A 216 -8.53 -19.78 -10.13
CA GLU A 216 -9.67 -20.69 -10.02
C GLU A 216 -10.99 -19.94 -9.88
N GLU A 217 -11.04 -18.87 -9.09
CA GLU A 217 -12.23 -18.01 -8.95
C GLU A 217 -12.59 -17.35 -10.28
N ARG A 218 -11.61 -16.78 -10.99
CA ARG A 218 -11.80 -16.20 -12.32
C ARG A 218 -12.38 -17.21 -13.30
N ASP A 219 -11.79 -18.40 -13.36
CA ASP A 219 -12.21 -19.44 -14.31
C ASP A 219 -13.58 -20.01 -13.93
N GLY A 220 -13.85 -20.21 -12.63
CA GLY A 220 -15.16 -20.60 -12.10
C GLY A 220 -16.29 -19.62 -12.44
N LEU A 221 -15.99 -18.31 -12.46
CA LEU A 221 -16.93 -17.27 -12.91
C LEU A 221 -17.16 -17.31 -14.43
N HIS A 222 -16.16 -17.71 -15.23
CA HIS A 222 -16.31 -17.91 -16.67
C HIS A 222 -17.09 -19.17 -17.04
N PHE A 223 -17.21 -20.16 -16.14
CA PHE A 223 -18.03 -21.37 -16.35
C PHE A 223 -19.51 -21.21 -15.96
N LEU A 224 -19.95 -20.05 -15.47
CA LEU A 224 -21.37 -19.72 -15.41
C LEU A 224 -21.88 -19.51 -16.85
N PRO A 225 -22.86 -20.29 -17.35
CA PRO A 225 -23.35 -20.13 -18.71
C PRO A 225 -24.12 -18.81 -18.81
N HIS A 226 -23.41 -17.74 -19.19
CA HIS A 226 -24.04 -16.52 -19.68
C HIS A 226 -24.81 -16.87 -20.94
N ALA A 227 -26.09 -16.53 -20.90
CA ALA A 227 -26.99 -16.55 -22.03
C ALA A 227 -26.41 -15.69 -23.17
N SER A 228 -25.80 -16.34 -24.15
CA SER A 228 -25.52 -15.74 -25.46
C SER A 228 -26.83 -15.72 -26.25
N SER A 229 -27.53 -14.59 -26.16
CA SER A 229 -28.56 -14.22 -27.13
C SER A 229 -27.88 -13.88 -28.47
N SER A 230 -27.94 -14.78 -29.45
CA SER A 230 -28.11 -14.38 -30.86
C SER A 230 -28.47 -15.57 -31.76
N ALA A 231 -29.43 -15.27 -32.65
CA ALA A 231 -29.87 -16.00 -33.83
C ALA A 231 -30.81 -17.22 -33.67
N GLN A 232 -31.94 -17.09 -34.38
CA GLN A 232 -33.11 -17.95 -34.45
C GLN A 232 -32.83 -19.31 -35.12
N SER A 233 -33.46 -20.38 -34.63
CA SER A 233 -34.20 -21.38 -35.45
C SER A 233 -34.93 -22.42 -34.57
N PRO A 234 -36.06 -22.99 -35.03
CA PRO A 234 -37.01 -23.70 -34.18
C PRO A 234 -36.94 -25.23 -34.37
N CYS A 235 -36.37 -25.96 -33.42
CA CYS A 235 -36.77 -27.32 -33.03
C CYS A 235 -35.71 -27.97 -32.12
N GLY A 236 -36.14 -28.59 -31.03
CA GLY A 236 -35.32 -29.55 -30.27
C GLY A 236 -35.21 -29.21 -28.79
N SER A 237 -36.08 -29.79 -27.98
CA SER A 237 -36.03 -29.76 -26.51
C SER A 237 -34.68 -30.27 -25.96
N PRO A 238 -34.17 -29.67 -24.86
CA PRO A 238 -33.53 -30.46 -23.82
C PRO A 238 -33.90 -29.95 -22.42
N GLY A 239 -35.07 -30.36 -21.93
CA GLY A 239 -35.49 -30.14 -20.54
C GLY A 239 -35.37 -31.43 -19.74
N MET A 240 -34.18 -31.77 -19.23
CA MET A 240 -34.07 -32.75 -18.13
C MET A 240 -32.77 -32.63 -17.32
N LYS A 241 -31.64 -32.25 -17.94
CA LYS A 241 -30.33 -32.19 -17.25
C LYS A 241 -30.15 -31.01 -16.27
N ARG A 242 -30.92 -29.93 -16.43
CA ARG A 242 -30.75 -28.68 -15.64
C ARG A 242 -31.43 -28.72 -14.27
N THR A 243 -32.45 -29.56 -14.13
CA THR A 243 -33.22 -29.72 -12.88
C THR A 243 -32.54 -30.69 -11.91
N GLU A 244 -31.89 -31.74 -12.44
CA GLU A 244 -31.23 -32.77 -11.64
C GLU A 244 -30.03 -32.22 -10.86
N SER A 245 -29.18 -31.39 -11.46
CA SER A 245 -28.00 -30.85 -10.77
C SER A 245 -28.36 -29.85 -9.66
N ARG A 246 -29.40 -29.03 -9.88
CA ARG A 246 -29.90 -28.10 -8.86
C ARG A 246 -30.60 -28.83 -7.70
N GLN A 247 -31.26 -29.95 -7.98
CA GLN A 247 -31.84 -30.81 -6.94
C GLN A 247 -30.75 -31.51 -6.13
N HIS A 248 -29.70 -32.03 -6.78
CA HIS A 248 -28.55 -32.64 -6.10
C HIS A 248 -27.85 -31.67 -5.13
N LEU A 249 -27.53 -30.46 -5.60
CA LEU A 249 -26.89 -29.43 -4.76
C LEU A 249 -27.77 -28.98 -3.59
N SER A 250 -29.09 -28.93 -3.79
CA SER A 250 -30.03 -28.59 -2.72
C SER A 250 -30.10 -29.68 -1.63
N VAL A 251 -29.92 -30.94 -2.00
CA VAL A 251 -29.88 -32.07 -1.05
C VAL A 251 -28.58 -32.06 -0.26
N GLU A 252 -27.43 -31.90 -0.93
CA GLU A 252 -26.12 -31.81 -0.26
C GLU A 252 -26.05 -30.65 0.74
N LEU A 253 -26.62 -29.49 0.37
CA LEU A 253 -26.68 -28.33 1.24
C LEU A 253 -27.61 -28.55 2.45
N ALA A 254 -28.68 -29.31 2.28
CA ALA A 254 -29.56 -29.70 3.39
C ALA A 254 -28.85 -30.66 4.35
N ASP A 255 -28.11 -31.64 3.82
CA ASP A 255 -27.33 -32.59 4.63
C ASP A 255 -26.19 -31.91 5.39
N ALA A 256 -25.47 -31.00 4.76
CA ALA A 256 -24.44 -30.20 5.42
C ALA A 256 -25.03 -29.35 6.56
N LYS A 257 -26.18 -28.69 6.34
CA LYS A 257 -26.90 -27.95 7.38
C LYS A 257 -27.38 -28.83 8.53
N ALA A 258 -27.86 -30.03 8.23
CA ALA A 258 -28.27 -30.99 9.26
C ALA A 258 -27.07 -31.45 10.10
N LYS A 259 -25.91 -31.69 9.47
CA LYS A 259 -24.67 -32.08 10.15
C LYS A 259 -24.16 -30.99 11.09
N ILE A 260 -24.19 -29.73 10.66
CA ILE A 260 -23.85 -28.56 11.50
C ILE A 260 -24.80 -28.44 12.69
N ARG A 261 -26.11 -28.67 12.49
CA ARG A 261 -27.08 -28.63 13.59
C ARG A 261 -26.83 -29.71 14.65
N ARG A 262 -26.47 -30.94 14.25
CA ARG A 262 -26.12 -32.02 15.19
C ARG A 262 -24.87 -31.68 16.00
N LEU A 263 -23.80 -31.23 15.33
CA LEU A 263 -22.55 -30.85 16.00
C LEU A 263 -22.77 -29.71 17.02
N ARG A 264 -23.71 -28.80 16.76
CA ARG A 264 -24.09 -27.74 17.72
C ARG A 264 -24.95 -28.22 18.89
N GLN A 265 -25.56 -29.39 18.81
CA GLN A 265 -26.34 -29.98 19.90
C GLN A 265 -25.48 -30.90 20.79
N GLU A 266 -24.32 -31.32 20.30
CA GLU A 266 -23.33 -32.13 21.03
C GLU A 266 -22.28 -31.29 21.78
N LEU A 267 -22.37 -29.95 21.67
CA LEU A 267 -21.57 -28.93 22.36
C LEU A 267 -22.43 -28.23 23.41
#